data_AF-A0A7K2M8E8-F1
#
_entry.id   AF-A0A7K2M8E8-F1
#
_cell.length_a   1.000
_cell.length_b   1.000
_cell.length_c   1.000
_cell.angle_alpha   90.00
_cell.angle_beta   90.00
_cell.angle_gamma   90.00
#
_symmetry.space_group_name_H-M   'P 1'
#
loop_
_entity.id
_entity.type
_entity.pdbx_description
1 polymer ?
#
loop_
_entity_poly.entity_id
_entity_poly.type
_entity_poly.pdbx_seq_one_letter_code
_entity_poly.pdbx_strand_id
1 'polypeptide(L)'
;MTAISLGVPEVPARPIAQRRLSRQIHVGPVAVGGGAPVSVQSMTTTRTSDIGATLQQIAELTASGCQIVRVACPTQDDADALATIARKSQIPVIAD
;
A
#
# COMPACT_ATOMS: atom_id res chain seq x y z
N MET A 1 -6.21 28.66 1.36
CA MET A 1 -6.16 27.59 2.36
C MET A 1 -4.71 27.28 2.66
N THR A 2 -4.25 27.53 3.89
CA THR A 2 -2.85 27.38 4.28
C THR A 2 -2.57 25.89 4.50
N ALA A 3 -1.66 25.30 3.71
CA ALA A 3 -1.24 23.93 3.92
C ALA A 3 -0.50 23.84 5.27
N ILE A 4 -1.10 23.17 6.24
CA ILE A 4 -0.44 22.86 7.52
C ILE A 4 0.50 21.69 7.24
N SER A 5 1.80 21.95 7.27
CA SER A 5 2.80 20.88 7.20
C SER A 5 2.75 20.11 8.51
N LEU A 6 2.17 18.90 8.47
CA LEU A 6 1.99 18.06 9.66
C LEU A 6 3.31 17.50 10.21
N GLY A 7 4.42 17.67 9.47
CA GLY A 7 5.69 17.01 9.76
C GLY A 7 5.59 15.50 9.52
N VAL A 8 6.64 14.89 9.01
CA VAL A 8 6.76 13.44 9.07
C VAL A 8 7.28 13.12 10.47
N PRO A 9 6.58 12.32 11.30
CA PRO A 9 7.09 11.97 12.62
C PRO A 9 8.46 11.30 12.47
N GLU A 10 9.43 11.77 13.25
CA GLU A 10 10.78 11.23 13.21
C GLU A 10 10.75 9.75 13.62
N VAL A 11 11.20 8.88 12.74
CA VAL A 11 11.28 7.45 13.04
C VAL A 11 12.32 7.29 14.14
N PRO A 12 11.98 6.67 15.29
CA PRO A 12 12.94 6.52 16.37
C PRO A 12 14.19 5.81 15.86
N ALA A 13 15.36 6.37 16.17
CA ALA A 13 16.67 5.89 15.70
C ALA A 13 16.94 4.41 16.08
N ARG A 14 16.19 3.86 17.05
CA ARG A 14 16.16 2.43 17.36
C ARG A 14 14.73 1.94 17.55
N PRO A 15 14.40 0.74 17.04
CA PRO A 15 13.15 0.05 17.38
C PRO A 15 13.04 -0.20 18.89
N ILE A 16 11.83 -0.11 19.43
CA ILE A 16 11.52 -0.37 20.85
C ILE A 16 11.89 -1.82 21.24
N ALA A 17 11.86 -2.74 20.28
CA ALA A 17 12.27 -4.14 20.45
C ALA A 17 12.92 -4.68 19.17
N GLN A 18 13.73 -5.73 19.31
CA GLN A 18 14.29 -6.43 18.16
C GLN A 18 13.18 -7.05 17.31
N ARG A 19 13.17 -6.77 16.01
CA ARG A 19 12.22 -7.38 15.08
C ARG A 19 12.43 -8.90 15.01
N ARG A 20 11.34 -9.67 15.05
CA ARG A 20 11.36 -11.12 14.89
C ARG A 20 12.10 -11.54 13.60
N LEU A 21 12.99 -12.53 13.71
CA LEU A 21 13.58 -13.17 12.54
C LEU A 21 12.48 -13.90 11.75
N SER A 22 12.33 -13.53 10.49
CA SER A 22 11.37 -14.14 9.57
C SER A 22 12.07 -14.44 8.25
N ARG A 23 11.53 -15.39 7.49
CA ARG A 23 11.85 -15.52 6.07
C ARG A 23 11.55 -14.19 5.36
N GLN A 24 12.36 -13.85 4.36
CA GLN A 24 12.07 -12.75 3.43
C GLN A 24 11.13 -13.24 2.31
N ILE A 25 10.14 -12.43 2.00
CA ILE A 25 9.28 -12.59 0.82
C ILE A 25 9.30 -11.31 -0.02
N HIS A 26 8.83 -11.40 -1.26
CA HIS A 26 8.63 -10.25 -2.13
C HIS A 26 7.15 -10.09 -2.47
N VAL A 27 6.63 -8.89 -2.26
CA VAL A 27 5.31 -8.44 -2.72
C VAL A 27 5.58 -7.49 -3.89
N GLY A 28 5.49 -8.00 -5.13
CA GLY A 28 6.04 -7.29 -6.28
C GLY A 28 7.53 -6.95 -6.06
N PRO A 29 7.97 -5.69 -6.22
CA PRO A 29 9.34 -5.28 -5.95
C PRO A 29 9.64 -5.04 -4.45
N VAL A 30 8.64 -5.09 -3.55
CA VAL A 30 8.81 -4.75 -2.13
C VAL A 30 9.23 -5.97 -1.31
N ALA A 31 10.39 -5.90 -0.66
CA ALA A 31 10.87 -6.94 0.25
C ALA A 31 10.20 -6.82 1.63
N VAL A 32 9.69 -7.94 2.16
CA VAL A 32 9.03 -7.99 3.48
C VAL A 32 9.64 -9.11 4.32
N GLY A 33 10.03 -8.78 5.55
CA GLY A 33 10.69 -9.71 6.47
C GLY A 33 12.20 -9.83 6.21
N GLY A 34 12.87 -10.80 6.84
CA GLY A 34 14.30 -11.08 6.60
C GLY A 34 15.29 -9.96 6.90
N GLY A 35 14.87 -8.95 7.68
CA GLY A 35 15.68 -7.76 7.96
C GLY A 35 15.44 -6.58 7.01
N ALA A 36 14.60 -6.72 5.99
CA ALA A 36 14.15 -5.58 5.16
C ALA A 36 13.46 -4.50 6.02
N PRO A 37 13.46 -3.22 5.63
CA PRO A 37 12.70 -2.18 6.33
C PRO A 37 11.22 -2.54 6.54
N VAL A 38 10.57 -1.98 7.56
CA VAL A 38 9.13 -2.15 7.74
C VAL A 38 8.41 -1.38 6.64
N SER A 39 7.72 -2.11 5.76
CA SER A 39 6.98 -1.51 4.66
C SER A 39 5.67 -0.88 5.14
N VAL A 40 5.34 0.31 4.64
CA VAL A 40 4.07 1.00 4.89
C VAL A 40 3.00 0.48 3.93
N GLN A 41 1.92 -0.06 4.48
CA GLN A 41 0.76 -0.54 3.73
C GLN A 41 -0.48 0.28 4.09
N SER A 42 -1.39 0.48 3.13
CA SER A 42 -2.70 1.06 3.35
C SER A 42 -3.79 0.30 2.58
N MET A 43 -5.05 0.68 2.76
CA MET A 43 -6.20 0.11 2.06
C MET A 43 -7.04 1.22 1.43
N THR A 44 -7.53 0.98 0.22
CA THR A 44 -8.47 1.90 -0.44
C THR A 44 -9.85 1.84 0.23
N THR A 45 -10.61 2.93 0.12
CA THR A 45 -12.00 3.03 0.61
C THR A 45 -13.01 3.15 -0.52
N THR A 46 -12.54 3.29 -1.77
CA THR A 46 -13.37 3.29 -2.98
C THR A 46 -13.93 1.90 -3.28
N ARG A 47 -14.98 1.85 -4.12
CA ARG A 47 -15.44 0.59 -4.71
C ARG A 47 -14.42 0.14 -5.74
N THR A 48 -13.89 -1.06 -5.62
CA THR A 48 -12.81 -1.57 -6.49
C THR A 48 -13.24 -1.64 -7.95
N SER A 49 -14.49 -2.01 -8.21
CA SER A 49 -15.14 -1.93 -9.54
C SER A 49 -15.11 -0.53 -10.17
N ASP A 50 -15.04 0.55 -9.37
CA ASP A 50 -14.70 1.89 -9.86
C ASP A 50 -13.18 2.02 -10.00
N ILE A 51 -12.68 1.58 -11.15
CA ILE A 51 -11.25 1.59 -11.50
C ILE A 51 -10.68 3.02 -11.42
N GLY A 52 -11.43 4.02 -11.85
CA GLY A 52 -10.96 5.41 -11.91
C GLY A 52 -10.75 5.98 -10.52
N ALA A 53 -11.77 5.89 -9.66
CA ALA A 53 -11.69 6.33 -8.27
C ALA A 53 -10.60 5.56 -7.51
N THR A 54 -10.51 4.25 -7.72
CA THR A 54 -9.52 3.41 -7.03
C THR A 54 -8.09 3.74 -7.44
N LEU A 55 -7.82 3.94 -8.74
CA LEU A 55 -6.49 4.34 -9.19
C LEU A 55 -6.09 5.74 -8.71
N GLN A 56 -7.05 6.67 -8.66
CA GLN A 56 -6.82 8.01 -8.11
C GLN A 56 -6.42 7.94 -6.64
N GLN A 57 -7.16 7.17 -5.83
CA GLN A 57 -6.82 6.99 -4.42
C GLN A 57 -5.49 6.25 -4.23
N ILE A 58 -5.18 5.24 -5.06
CA ILE A 58 -3.88 4.58 -5.04
C ILE A 58 -2.75 5.59 -5.28
N ALA A 59 -2.90 6.49 -6.26
CA ALA A 59 -1.90 7.53 -6.52
C ALA A 59 -1.70 8.47 -5.32
N GLU A 60 -2.78 8.86 -4.64
CA GLU A 60 -2.73 9.69 -3.42
C GLU A 60 -2.01 8.96 -2.26
N LEU A 61 -2.28 7.67 -2.10
CA LEU A 61 -1.59 6.83 -1.12
C LEU A 61 -0.11 6.68 -1.46
N THR A 62 0.24 6.43 -2.73
CA THR A 62 1.63 6.37 -3.19
C THR A 62 2.36 7.68 -2.94
N ALA A 63 1.73 8.83 -3.24
CA ALA A 63 2.30 10.16 -2.98
C ALA A 63 2.52 10.42 -1.48
N SER A 64 1.73 9.79 -0.61
CA SER A 64 1.86 9.86 0.84
C SER A 64 2.90 8.88 1.42
N GLY A 65 3.61 8.12 0.58
CA GLY A 65 4.64 7.16 1.00
C GLY A 65 4.14 5.73 1.21
N CYS A 66 2.92 5.39 0.76
CA CYS A 66 2.45 4.01 0.78
C CYS A 66 3.25 3.15 -0.20
N GLN A 67 3.68 1.97 0.25
CA GLN A 67 4.53 1.06 -0.53
C GLN A 67 3.76 -0.16 -1.05
N ILE A 68 2.67 -0.53 -0.40
CA ILE A 68 1.79 -1.65 -0.77
C ILE A 68 0.36 -1.21 -0.52
N VAL A 69 -0.54 -1.41 -1.49
CA VAL A 69 -1.96 -1.07 -1.33
C VAL A 69 -2.83 -2.32 -1.33
N ARG A 70 -3.83 -2.33 -0.46
CA ARG A 70 -4.88 -3.36 -0.45
C ARG A 70 -6.18 -2.78 -1.00
N VAL A 71 -6.90 -3.57 -1.78
CA VAL A 71 -8.23 -3.24 -2.33
C VAL A 71 -9.21 -4.35 -1.94
N ALA A 72 -10.46 -3.99 -1.64
CA ALA A 72 -11.49 -4.97 -1.29
C ALA A 72 -11.98 -5.72 -2.54
N CYS A 73 -12.16 -7.04 -2.47
CA CYS A 73 -12.69 -7.83 -3.59
C CYS A 73 -13.92 -8.68 -3.20
N PRO A 74 -15.02 -8.06 -2.69
CA PRO A 74 -16.19 -8.82 -2.23
C PRO A 74 -17.07 -9.38 -3.36
N THR A 75 -17.00 -8.82 -4.57
CA THR A 75 -17.87 -9.20 -5.70
C THR A 75 -17.07 -9.57 -6.95
N GLN A 76 -17.74 -10.20 -7.93
CA GLN A 76 -17.11 -10.56 -9.21
C GLN A 76 -16.68 -9.31 -10.01
N ASP A 77 -17.48 -8.25 -10.00
CA ASP A 77 -17.15 -6.99 -10.69
C ASP A 77 -15.85 -6.38 -10.14
N ASP A 78 -15.62 -6.50 -8.82
CA ASP A 78 -14.38 -6.06 -8.18
C ASP A 78 -13.19 -6.93 -8.62
N ALA A 79 -13.38 -8.25 -8.71
CA ALA A 79 -12.36 -9.19 -9.18
C ALA A 79 -11.95 -8.92 -10.63
N ASP A 80 -12.93 -8.64 -11.49
CA ASP A 80 -12.71 -8.34 -12.91
C ASP A 80 -11.93 -7.02 -13.10
N ALA A 81 -12.10 -6.06 -12.17
CA ALA A 81 -11.37 -4.81 -12.15
C ALA A 81 -9.88 -4.96 -11.76
N LEU A 82 -9.53 -5.98 -10.96
CA LEU A 82 -8.17 -6.16 -10.41
C LEU A 82 -7.08 -6.21 -11.48
N ALA A 83 -7.32 -6.91 -12.58
CA ALA A 83 -6.32 -7.02 -13.64
C ALA A 83 -5.95 -5.64 -14.23
N THR A 84 -6.91 -4.74 -14.33
CA THR A 84 -6.68 -3.38 -14.81
C THR A 84 -6.02 -2.51 -13.75
N ILE A 85 -6.46 -2.61 -12.50
CA ILE A 85 -5.87 -1.86 -11.38
C ILE A 85 -4.42 -2.26 -11.16
N ALA A 86 -4.13 -3.56 -11.09
CA ALA A 86 -2.78 -4.09 -10.87
C ALA A 86 -1.80 -3.70 -11.99
N ARG A 87 -2.24 -3.63 -13.25
CA ARG A 87 -1.40 -3.18 -14.37
C ARG A 87 -1.10 -1.69 -14.33
N LYS A 88 -2.01 -0.87 -13.80
CA LYS A 88 -1.90 0.60 -13.81
C LYS A 88 -1.32 1.17 -12.51
N SER A 89 -1.41 0.43 -11.42
CA SER A 89 -0.84 0.83 -10.13
C SER A 89 0.68 0.91 -10.17
N GLN A 90 1.26 1.93 -9.55
CA GLN A 90 2.71 2.09 -9.41
C GLN A 90 3.28 1.28 -8.23
N ILE A 91 2.41 0.81 -7.33
CA ILE A 91 2.77 -0.01 -6.17
C ILE A 91 2.02 -1.36 -6.20
N PRO A 92 2.54 -2.41 -5.55
CA PRO A 92 1.87 -3.71 -5.47
C PRO A 92 0.46 -3.60 -4.90
N VAL A 93 -0.47 -4.32 -5.54
CA VAL A 93 -1.87 -4.41 -5.14
C VAL A 93 -2.13 -5.78 -4.51
N ILE A 94 -2.74 -5.78 -3.33
CA ILE A 94 -3.23 -6.96 -2.60
C ILE A 94 -4.75 -6.97 -2.69
N ALA A 95 -5.34 -8.11 -3.04
CA ALA A 95 -6.79 -8.34 -2.92
C ALA A 95 -7.11 -8.81 -1.49
N ASP A 96 -8.10 -8.17 -0.86
CA ASP A 96 -8.76 -8.61 0.39
C ASP A 96 -10.04 -9.39 0.08
#